data_AF-A0A2R6GGB6-F1
#
_entry.id   AF-A0A2R6GGB6-F1
#
_cell.length_a   1.000
_cell.length_b   1.000
_cell.length_c   1.000
_cell.angle_alpha   90.00
_cell.angle_beta   90.00
_cell.angle_gamma   90.00
#
_symmetry.space_group_name_H-M   'P 1'
#
loop_
_entity.id
_entity.type
_entity.pdbx_description
1 polymer ?
#
loop_
_entity_poly.entity_id
_entity_poly.type
_entity_poly.pdbx_seq_one_letter_code
_entity_poly.pdbx_strand_id
1 'polypeptide(L)'
;MADKGEQGSLFGIPYNFERPSVGRMLRAYWQPGRGMLVEKPFGLGYTLNLANWRSWIVVLTAGALFWQERKGGRTEGDEDEPVEVIVDD
;
A
#
# COMPACT_ATOMS: atom_id res chain seq x y z
N MET A 1 -4.76 -1.48 42.08
CA MET A 1 -5.97 -0.76 41.64
C MET A 1 -5.79 -0.42 40.16
N ALA A 2 -6.55 -1.10 39.29
CA ALA A 2 -6.69 -0.92 37.83
C ALA A 2 -5.47 -1.17 36.90
N ASP A 3 -5.09 -2.45 36.72
CA ASP A 3 -4.29 -2.96 35.58
C ASP A 3 -5.11 -2.96 34.27
N LYS A 4 -5.64 -1.80 33.86
CA LYS A 4 -6.55 -1.66 32.72
C LYS A 4 -6.24 -0.36 31.98
N GLY A 5 -5.66 -0.32 30.79
CA GLY A 5 -4.91 -1.27 29.99
C GLY A 5 -4.27 -0.37 28.92
N GLU A 6 -2.94 -0.35 28.81
CA GLU A 6 -2.22 0.51 27.86
C GLU A 6 -2.57 0.21 26.38
N GLN A 7 -3.47 -0.75 26.15
CA GLN A 7 -3.88 -1.30 24.88
C GLN A 7 -5.38 -1.67 24.93
N GLY A 8 -6.12 -1.33 23.89
CA GLY A 8 -7.57 -1.59 23.77
C GLY A 8 -8.11 -1.16 22.40
N SER A 9 -9.44 -1.17 22.24
CA SER A 9 -10.10 -0.65 21.03
C SER A 9 -11.16 0.39 21.42
N LEU A 10 -11.19 1.50 20.68
CA LEU A 10 -12.21 2.55 20.78
C LEU A 10 -12.92 2.63 19.42
N PHE A 11 -14.23 2.38 19.37
CA PHE A 11 -15.01 2.40 18.11
C PHE A 11 -14.42 1.52 16.98
N GLY A 12 -13.80 0.38 17.35
CA GLY A 12 -13.12 -0.51 16.39
C GLY A 12 -11.73 -0.03 15.97
N ILE A 13 -11.28 1.13 16.45
CA ILE A 13 -9.93 1.65 16.23
C ILE A 13 -9.02 1.17 17.38
N PRO A 14 -8.03 0.32 17.12
CA PRO A 14 -7.09 -0.12 18.14
C PRO A 14 -6.22 1.05 18.62
N TYR A 15 -6.12 1.24 19.93
CA TYR A 15 -5.19 2.17 20.56
C TYR A 15 -4.16 1.39 21.38
N ASN A 16 -2.91 1.85 21.37
CA ASN A 16 -1.84 1.31 22.20
C ASN A 16 -0.89 2.46 22.56
N PHE A 17 -0.77 2.76 23.85
CA PHE A 17 0.07 3.81 24.41
C PHE A 17 1.39 3.31 24.97
N GLU A 18 1.70 2.01 24.82
CA GLU A 18 3.00 1.47 25.17
C GLU A 18 4.10 2.04 24.26
N ARG A 19 5.32 2.17 24.79
CA ARG A 19 6.48 2.62 24.01
C ARG A 19 6.61 1.86 22.67
N PRO A 20 6.83 2.57 21.56
CA PRO A 20 7.03 1.94 20.26
C PRO A 20 8.29 1.08 20.29
N SER A 21 8.17 -0.17 19.83
CA SER A 21 9.31 -1.08 19.68
C SER A 21 9.51 -1.44 18.22
N VAL A 22 10.78 -1.64 17.82
CA VAL A 22 11.15 -2.04 16.46
C VAL A 22 10.43 -3.35 16.06
N GLY A 23 10.32 -4.29 17.01
CA GLY A 23 9.57 -5.53 16.80
C GLY A 23 8.07 -5.30 16.54
N ARG A 24 7.45 -4.32 17.22
CA ARG A 24 6.04 -3.96 16.98
C ARG A 24 5.86 -3.32 15.60
N MET A 25 6.81 -2.49 15.18
CA MET A 25 6.83 -1.93 13.82
C MET A 25 6.97 -3.03 12.77
N LEU A 26 7.92 -3.98 12.92
CA LEU A 26 8.07 -5.12 12.02
C LEU A 26 6.80 -5.98 11.94
N ARG A 27 6.16 -6.25 13.09
CA ARG A 27 4.86 -6.95 13.11
C ARG A 27 3.78 -6.18 12.37
N ALA A 28 3.81 -4.84 12.31
CA ALA A 28 2.82 -4.11 11.51
C ALA A 28 2.93 -4.37 10.00
N TYR A 29 4.10 -4.85 9.53
CA TYR A 29 4.35 -5.19 8.12
C TYR A 29 4.25 -6.69 7.82
N TRP A 30 4.65 -7.53 8.78
CA TRP A 30 4.75 -8.99 8.59
C TRP A 30 4.15 -9.75 9.77
N GLN A 31 3.03 -10.46 9.52
CA GLN A 31 2.41 -11.34 10.49
C GLN A 31 1.88 -12.62 9.84
N PRO A 32 2.55 -13.76 10.04
CA PRO A 32 2.13 -15.03 9.47
C PRO A 32 0.75 -15.44 10.02
N GLY A 33 -0.10 -15.95 9.13
CA GLY A 33 -1.42 -16.49 9.49
C GLY A 33 -2.57 -15.48 9.60
N ARG A 34 -2.34 -14.17 9.44
CA ARG A 34 -3.40 -13.14 9.43
C ARG A 34 -3.82 -12.74 8.00
N GLY A 35 -5.04 -12.20 7.88
CA GLY A 35 -5.63 -11.75 6.62
C GLY A 35 -4.92 -10.53 5.99
N MET A 36 -5.49 -9.98 4.92
CA MET A 36 -4.92 -8.84 4.19
C MET A 36 -4.91 -7.55 5.03
N LEU A 37 -5.92 -7.38 5.90
CA LEU A 37 -6.04 -6.27 6.84
C LEU A 37 -5.50 -6.71 8.20
N VAL A 38 -4.41 -6.09 8.63
CA VAL A 38 -3.75 -6.35 9.92
C VAL A 38 -4.11 -5.24 10.89
N GLU A 39 -4.41 -5.61 12.13
CA GLU A 39 -4.58 -4.63 13.21
C GLU A 39 -3.29 -3.85 13.42
N LYS A 40 -3.42 -2.53 13.29
CA LYS A 40 -2.29 -1.62 13.27
C LYS A 40 -2.33 -0.68 14.47
N PRO A 41 -1.19 -0.27 15.03
CA PRO A 41 -1.19 0.75 16.08
C PRO A 41 -1.67 2.09 15.51
N PHE A 42 -2.25 2.91 16.38
CA PHE A 42 -2.72 4.26 16.07
C PHE A 42 -1.60 5.10 15.40
N GLY A 43 -1.92 5.80 14.30
CA GLY A 43 -0.98 6.67 13.58
C GLY A 43 -0.21 6.02 12.41
N LEU A 44 -0.39 4.73 12.15
CA LEU A 44 0.18 4.05 10.97
C LEU A 44 -0.96 3.73 9.99
N GLY A 45 -0.97 4.33 8.79
CA GLY A 45 -2.04 4.19 7.79
C GLY A 45 -2.20 2.77 7.18
N TYR A 46 -3.16 2.58 6.26
CA TYR A 46 -3.41 1.30 5.60
C TYR A 46 -2.15 0.77 4.89
N THR A 47 -1.73 -0.47 5.22
CA THR A 47 -0.58 -1.13 4.61
C THR A 47 -0.88 -2.57 4.24
N LEU A 48 -0.13 -3.08 3.27
CA LEU A 48 -0.26 -4.45 2.77
C LEU A 48 0.50 -5.44 3.68
N ASN A 49 -0.16 -6.54 4.06
CA ASN A 49 0.46 -7.62 4.85
C ASN A 49 1.31 -8.54 3.95
N LEU A 50 2.63 -8.50 4.04
CA LEU A 50 3.52 -9.30 3.18
C LEU A 50 3.59 -10.79 3.53
N ALA A 51 3.12 -11.18 4.72
CA ALA A 51 3.09 -12.59 5.12
C ALA A 51 1.91 -13.36 4.50
N ASN A 52 0.94 -12.66 3.92
CA ASN A 52 -0.16 -13.28 3.18
C ASN A 52 0.26 -13.47 1.72
N TRP A 53 0.24 -14.70 1.23
CA TRP A 53 0.59 -15.01 -0.16
C TRP A 53 -0.25 -14.24 -1.18
N ARG A 54 -1.51 -13.91 -0.86
CA ARG A 54 -2.40 -13.11 -1.73
C ARG A 54 -1.91 -11.68 -1.90
N SER A 55 -1.20 -11.12 -0.92
CA SER A 55 -0.61 -9.79 -1.02
C SER A 55 0.47 -9.72 -2.10
N TRP A 56 1.19 -10.81 -2.34
CA TRP A 56 2.17 -10.87 -3.42
C TRP A 56 1.53 -10.77 -4.80
N ILE A 57 0.28 -11.23 -4.97
CA ILE A 57 -0.48 -11.00 -6.20
C ILE A 57 -0.67 -9.50 -6.43
N VAL A 58 -1.07 -8.75 -5.41
CA VAL A 58 -1.26 -7.30 -5.50
C VAL A 58 0.04 -6.60 -5.90
N VAL A 59 1.17 -6.98 -5.29
CA VAL A 59 2.49 -6.43 -5.64
C VAL A 59 2.88 -6.78 -7.08
N LEU A 60 2.67 -8.03 -7.51
CA LEU A 60 2.96 -8.46 -8.88
C LEU A 60 2.09 -7.73 -9.90
N THR A 61 0.79 -7.58 -9.64
CA THR A 61 -0.12 -6.85 -10.51
C THR A 61 0.29 -5.38 -10.63
N ALA A 62 0.57 -4.71 -9.51
CA ALA A 62 1.05 -3.33 -9.52
C ALA A 62 2.38 -3.20 -10.29
N GLY A 63 3.31 -4.14 -10.09
CA GLY A 63 4.59 -4.17 -10.82
C GLY A 63 4.43 -4.43 -12.31
N ALA A 64 3.50 -5.31 -12.71
CA ALA A 64 3.21 -5.58 -14.10
C ALA A 64 2.59 -4.36 -14.80
N LEU A 65 1.64 -3.68 -14.15
CA LEU A 65 1.06 -2.43 -14.64
C LEU A 65 2.12 -1.34 -14.78
N PHE A 66 2.99 -1.19 -13.78
CA PHE A 66 4.09 -0.24 -13.84
C PHE A 66 5.10 -0.54 -14.96
N TRP A 67 5.38 -1.82 -15.21
CA TRP A 67 6.22 -2.23 -16.33
C TRP A 67 5.54 -1.96 -17.69
N GLN A 68 4.23 -2.19 -17.78
CA GLN A 68 3.44 -1.88 -18.96
C GLN A 68 3.43 -0.38 -19.24
N GLU A 69 3.19 0.47 -18.24
CA GLU A 69 3.24 1.93 -18.35
C GLU A 69 4.59 2.39 -18.92
N ARG A 70 5.70 1.89 -18.38
CA ARG A 70 7.05 2.20 -18.88
C ARG A 70 7.31 1.73 -20.30
N LYS A 71 6.63 0.68 -20.76
CA LYS A 71 6.80 0.12 -22.12
C LYS A 71 5.87 0.82 -23.12
N GLY A 72 4.69 1.25 -22.70
CA GLY A 72 3.72 1.99 -23.52
C GLY A 72 4.29 3.28 -24.10
N GLY A 73 5.17 3.98 -23.36
CA GLY A 73 5.90 5.15 -23.87
C GLY A 73 6.96 4.85 -24.96
N ARG A 74 7.08 3.60 -25.45
CA ARG A 74 7.99 3.21 -26.52
C ARG A 74 7.27 2.65 -27.76
N THR A 75 5.95 2.51 -27.73
CA THR A 75 5.18 1.90 -28.83
C THR A 75 4.26 2.89 -29.56
N GLU A 76 4.12 4.12 -29.09
CA GLU A 76 3.59 5.24 -29.89
C GLU A 76 4.77 6.00 -30.50
N GLY A 77 5.17 5.62 -31.71
CA GLY A 77 6.23 6.27 -32.47
C GLY A 77 6.12 6.03 -33.97
N ASP A 78 4.93 5.65 -34.46
CA ASP A 78 4.63 5.45 -35.88
C ASP A 78 3.37 6.24 -36.33
N GLU A 79 2.85 7.15 -35.49
CA GLU A 79 1.68 7.99 -35.83
C GLU A 79 1.86 9.48 -35.43
N ASP A 80 3.09 9.93 -35.19
CA ASP A 80 3.42 11.37 -35.08
C ASP A 80 3.42 12.02 -36.47
N GLU A 81 2.30 11.95 -37.18
CA GLU A 81 2.10 12.79 -38.36
C GLU A 81 1.78 14.20 -37.83
N PRO A 82 2.63 15.21 -38.14
CA PRO A 82 2.45 16.54 -37.59
C PRO A 82 1.10 17.11 -38.04
N VAL A 83 0.23 17.40 -37.08
CA VAL A 83 -1.08 18.01 -37.33
C VAL A 83 -0.86 19.39 -37.93
N GLU A 84 -1.16 19.55 -39.22
CA GLU A 84 -1.12 20.85 -39.90
C GLU A 84 -2.20 21.77 -39.31
N VAL A 85 -1.76 22.79 -38.57
CA VAL A 85 -2.62 23.83 -38.03
C VAL A 85 -2.84 24.88 -39.11
N ILE A 86 -4.05 24.91 -39.68
CA ILE A 86 -4.49 26.02 -40.54
C ILE A 86 -4.85 27.19 -39.62
N VAL A 87 -4.13 28.31 -39.76
CA VAL A 87 -4.48 29.59 -39.14
C VAL A 87 -5.22 30.39 -40.20
N ASP A 88 -6.51 30.69 -39.96
CA ASP A 88 -7.24 31.67 -40.77
C ASP A 88 -6.81 33.10 -40.35
N ASP A 89 -6.52 33.95 -41.34
CA ASP A 89 -6.10 35.35 -41.22
C ASP A 89 -7.19 36.29 -40.64
#